data_AF-A0A1V1TQQ2-F1
#
_entry.id   AF-A0A1V1TQQ2-F1
#
_cell.length_a   1.000
_cell.length_b   1.000
_cell.length_c   1.000
_cell.angle_alpha   90.00
_cell.angle_beta   90.00
_cell.angle_gamma   90.00
#
_symmetry.space_group_name_H-M   'P 1'
#
loop_
_entity.id
_entity.type
_entity.pdbx_description
1 polymer ?
#
loop_
_entity_poly.entity_id
_entity_poly.type
_entity_poly.pdbx_seq_one_letter_code
_entity_poly.pdbx_strand_id
1 'polypeptide(L)'
;MVAAPALEATKPGSRLTTLNHTAWSPFDPNNKSPMEYVEGNWAQILRIGTFSLSEEDLRRVGLCDEAVRLPPESGGGFMAYLASHHHLHCLCMLYRSLQPDYSETRSVVWQVSAKLRLSHWDHCIEALRFVRTSLLSSD
;
A
#
# COMPACT_ATOMS: atom_id res chain seq x y z
N MET A 1 3.44 -13.33 23.99
CA MET A 1 2.87 -12.04 23.55
C MET A 1 3.58 -10.97 24.38
N VAL A 2 4.49 -10.20 23.79
CA VAL A 2 5.25 -9.19 24.53
C VAL A 2 4.37 -7.94 24.60
N ALA A 3 3.98 -7.51 25.79
CA ALA A 3 3.27 -6.26 25.97
C ALA A 3 4.16 -5.12 25.45
N ALA A 4 3.59 -4.19 24.68
CA ALA A 4 4.32 -3.02 24.21
C ALA A 4 4.93 -2.29 25.43
N PRO A 5 6.17 -1.78 25.38
CA PRO A 5 6.82 -1.12 26.52
C PRO A 5 5.99 0.02 27.15
N ALA A 6 5.10 0.64 26.37
CA ALA A 6 4.16 1.65 26.85
C ALA A 6 3.13 1.12 27.85
N LEU A 7 2.75 -0.16 27.79
CA LEU A 7 1.80 -0.80 28.71
C LEU A 7 2.44 -1.06 30.09
N GLU A 8 3.71 -1.43 30.12
CA GLU A 8 4.51 -1.61 31.36
C GLU A 8 4.69 -0.29 32.14
N ALA A 9 4.61 0.85 31.44
CA ALA A 9 4.72 2.18 32.03
C ALA A 9 3.39 2.73 32.59
N THR A 10 2.29 1.98 32.48
CA THR A 10 0.98 2.46 32.95
C THR A 10 0.85 2.35 34.47
N LYS A 11 0.35 3.41 35.12
CA LYS A 11 0.17 3.43 36.58
C LYS A 11 -1.06 2.61 36.98
N PRO A 12 -1.08 1.96 38.16
CA PRO A 12 -2.30 1.39 38.73
C PRO A 12 -3.43 2.43 38.75
N GLY A 13 -4.60 2.08 38.18
CA GLY A 13 -5.74 3.00 38.02
C GLY A 13 -5.78 3.77 36.69
N SER A 14 -4.82 3.53 35.80
CA SER A 14 -4.86 4.06 34.43
C SER A 14 -6.05 3.46 33.66
N ARG A 15 -6.83 4.31 32.98
CA ARG A 15 -7.96 3.87 32.16
C ARG A 15 -7.50 3.62 30.73
N LEU A 16 -7.64 2.39 30.26
CA LEU A 16 -7.51 2.09 28.83
C LEU A 16 -8.54 2.93 28.07
N THR A 17 -8.06 3.91 27.32
CA THR A 17 -8.89 4.71 26.43
C THR A 17 -8.55 4.30 25.02
N THR A 18 -9.41 3.48 24.42
CA THR A 18 -9.30 3.12 23.01
C THR A 18 -9.74 4.32 22.19
N LEU A 19 -8.83 4.90 21.41
CA LEU A 19 -9.22 5.83 20.36
C LEU A 19 -9.90 4.99 19.27
N ASN A 20 -11.07 5.43 18.77
CA ASN A 20 -11.82 4.74 17.71
C ASN A 20 -11.04 4.57 16.38
N HIS A 21 -9.77 4.97 16.34
CA HIS A 21 -8.86 4.88 15.22
C HIS A 21 -7.81 3.76 15.37
N THR A 22 -7.65 3.16 16.56
CA THR A 22 -6.49 2.29 16.85
C THR A 22 -6.80 0.82 17.06
N ALA A 23 -8.06 0.44 17.29
CA ALA A 23 -8.48 -0.96 17.29
C ALA A 23 -9.38 -1.18 16.08
N TRP A 24 -8.80 -1.61 14.96
CA TRP A 24 -9.58 -2.20 13.85
C TRP A 24 -10.81 -1.37 13.47
N SER A 25 -10.60 -0.10 13.05
CA SER A 25 -11.67 0.88 12.81
C SER A 25 -12.94 0.24 12.18
N PRO A 26 -13.98 -0.06 12.98
CA PRO A 26 -15.28 -0.46 12.46
C PRO A 26 -16.08 0.83 12.31
N PHE A 27 -15.56 1.79 11.54
CA PHE A 27 -16.31 3.01 11.28
C PHE A 27 -17.40 2.68 10.29
N ASP A 28 -18.56 2.41 10.85
CA ASP A 28 -19.80 2.30 10.13
C ASP A 28 -20.93 2.98 10.92
N PRO A 29 -21.35 4.17 10.49
CA PRO A 29 -22.53 4.82 11.06
C PRO A 29 -23.86 4.12 10.71
N ASN A 30 -23.88 3.09 9.84
CA ASN A 30 -25.09 2.60 9.15
C ASN A 30 -25.22 1.07 8.96
N ASN A 31 -24.51 0.22 9.69
CA ASN A 31 -24.61 -1.25 9.70
C ASN A 31 -24.34 -1.99 8.34
N LYS A 32 -23.42 -1.50 7.49
CA LYS A 32 -22.79 -2.26 6.39
C LYS A 32 -21.48 -2.91 6.85
N SER A 33 -21.12 -4.07 6.30
CA SER A 33 -19.83 -4.73 6.58
C SER A 33 -18.69 -3.69 6.50
N PRO A 34 -18.03 -3.33 7.63
CA PRO A 34 -17.09 -2.21 7.68
C PRO A 34 -15.99 -2.28 6.62
N MET A 35 -15.68 -3.50 6.17
CA MET A 35 -14.70 -3.77 5.13
C MET A 35 -15.12 -3.29 3.75
N GLU A 36 -16.38 -3.44 3.33
CA GLU A 36 -16.82 -3.00 2.00
C GLU A 36 -16.75 -1.48 1.84
N TYR A 37 -17.09 -0.74 2.89
CA TYR A 37 -16.96 0.71 2.91
C TYR A 37 -15.50 1.15 2.78
N VAL A 38 -14.61 0.55 3.57
CA VAL A 38 -13.17 0.83 3.54
C VAL A 38 -12.57 0.47 2.18
N GLU A 39 -12.92 -0.70 1.63
CA GLU A 39 -12.47 -1.15 0.31
C GLU A 39 -12.99 -0.24 -0.82
N GLY A 40 -14.23 0.24 -0.71
CA GLY A 40 -14.78 1.23 -1.63
C GLY A 40 -13.97 2.52 -1.63
N ASN A 41 -13.57 3.02 -0.46
CA ASN A 41 -12.72 4.21 -0.36
C ASN A 41 -11.32 3.97 -0.95
N TRP A 42 -10.70 2.82 -0.66
CA TRP A 42 -9.44 2.45 -1.30
C TRP A 42 -9.55 2.40 -2.81
N ALA A 43 -10.62 1.81 -3.35
CA ALA A 43 -10.88 1.75 -4.77
C ALA A 43 -11.02 3.14 -5.40
N GLN A 44 -11.60 4.12 -4.69
CA GLN A 44 -11.68 5.52 -5.16
C GLN A 44 -10.34 6.24 -5.16
N ILE A 45 -9.51 6.02 -4.14
CA ILE A 45 -8.18 6.63 -4.04
C ILE A 45 -7.23 6.05 -5.08
N LEU A 46 -7.30 4.73 -5.31
CA LEU A 46 -6.38 3.99 -6.19
C LEU A 46 -6.91 3.85 -7.62
N ARG A 47 -7.80 4.75 -8.06
CA ARG A 47 -8.37 4.72 -9.43
C ARG A 47 -7.31 4.92 -10.51
N ILE A 48 -6.25 5.64 -10.19
CA ILE A 48 -5.11 5.82 -11.09
C ILE A 48 -4.15 4.66 -10.83
N GLY A 49 -4.16 3.69 -11.74
CA GLY A 49 -3.27 2.54 -11.73
C GLY A 49 -1.95 2.81 -12.45
N THR A 50 -1.36 1.74 -12.99
CA THR A 50 -0.25 1.85 -13.93
C THR A 50 -0.66 2.63 -15.18
N PHE A 51 0.28 3.39 -15.72
CA PHE A 51 0.15 3.98 -17.04
C PHE A 51 1.43 3.76 -17.85
N SER A 52 1.34 3.99 -19.16
CA SER A 52 2.49 3.91 -20.06
C SER A 52 3.19 5.27 -20.14
N LEU A 53 4.52 5.25 -20.08
CA LEU A 53 5.39 6.36 -20.43
C LEU A 53 6.14 6.05 -21.73
N SER A 54 6.31 7.08 -22.56
CA SER A 54 7.21 7.01 -23.70
C SER A 54 8.67 6.91 -23.24
N GLU A 55 9.56 6.43 -24.11
CA GLU A 55 11.00 6.42 -23.84
C GLU A 55 11.56 7.84 -23.63
N GLU A 56 11.01 8.82 -24.37
CA GLU A 56 11.35 10.23 -24.23
C GLU A 56 10.98 10.76 -22.84
N ASP A 57 9.75 10.52 -22.39
CA ASP A 57 9.28 10.96 -21.07
C ASP A 57 10.05 10.28 -19.95
N LEU A 58 10.33 8.98 -20.07
CA LEU A 58 11.10 8.21 -19.11
C LEU A 58 12.50 8.80 -18.90
N ARG A 59 13.19 9.14 -20.00
CA ARG A 59 14.49 9.83 -19.94
C ARG A 59 14.37 11.23 -19.36
N ARG A 60 13.32 11.97 -19.72
CA ARG A 60 13.08 13.34 -19.22
C ARG A 60 12.89 13.39 -17.71
N VAL A 61 12.28 12.36 -17.11
CA VAL A 61 12.12 12.26 -15.64
C VAL A 61 13.33 11.63 -14.93
N GLY A 62 14.40 11.35 -15.66
CA GLY A 62 15.65 10.80 -15.12
C GLY A 62 15.50 9.36 -14.61
N LEU A 63 14.58 8.60 -15.18
CA LEU A 63 14.45 7.16 -14.93
C LEU A 63 15.20 6.37 -16.00
N CYS A 64 15.53 5.12 -15.70
CA CYS A 64 16.43 4.29 -16.49
C CYS A 64 15.68 3.25 -17.35
N ASP A 65 16.32 2.81 -18.44
CA ASP A 65 15.71 1.99 -19.50
C ASP A 65 15.45 0.52 -19.05
N GLU A 66 15.82 0.16 -17.82
CA GLU A 66 15.51 -1.11 -17.14
C GLU A 66 14.05 -1.18 -16.62
N ALA A 67 13.27 -0.11 -16.78
CA ALA A 67 11.85 -0.13 -16.47
C ALA A 67 11.09 -1.21 -17.28
N VAL A 68 10.03 -1.75 -16.69
CA VAL A 68 9.22 -2.80 -17.32
C VAL A 68 8.59 -2.27 -18.60
N ARG A 69 8.89 -2.93 -19.74
CA ARG A 69 8.26 -2.62 -21.03
C ARG A 69 6.87 -3.22 -21.10
N LEU A 70 5.89 -2.40 -21.46
CA LEU A 70 4.53 -2.87 -21.72
C LEU A 70 4.46 -3.47 -23.12
N PRO A 71 3.66 -4.54 -23.32
CA PRO A 71 3.48 -5.12 -24.63
C PRO A 71 2.67 -4.16 -25.54
N PRO A 72 2.82 -4.23 -26.87
CA PRO A 72 2.15 -3.31 -27.81
C PRO A 72 0.62 -3.27 -27.64
N GLU A 73 -0.01 -4.41 -27.35
CA GLU A 73 -1.45 -4.53 -27.09
C GLU A 73 -1.91 -3.80 -25.82
N SER A 74 -1.00 -3.49 -24.90
CA SER A 74 -1.24 -2.69 -23.69
C SER A 74 -0.79 -1.23 -23.86
N GLY A 75 -0.56 -0.78 -25.10
CA GLY A 75 -0.14 0.59 -25.42
C GLY A 75 1.36 0.78 -25.58
N GLY A 76 2.18 -0.26 -25.40
CA GLY A 76 3.64 -0.16 -25.51
C GLY A 76 4.26 0.77 -24.47
N GLY A 77 5.52 1.17 -24.70
CA GLY A 77 6.26 2.06 -23.78
C GLY A 77 6.68 1.36 -22.49
N PHE A 78 6.79 2.13 -21.41
CA PHE A 78 7.26 1.68 -20.11
C PHE A 78 6.19 1.83 -19.05
N MET A 79 6.02 0.79 -18.22
CA MET A 79 5.11 0.81 -17.10
C MET A 79 5.59 1.82 -16.05
N ALA A 80 4.71 2.75 -15.69
CA ALA A 80 4.96 3.76 -14.69
C ALA A 80 3.83 3.83 -13.67
N TYR A 81 4.15 4.38 -12.50
CA TYR A 81 3.21 4.70 -11.43
C TYR A 81 3.46 6.12 -10.95
N LEU A 82 2.39 6.78 -10.51
CA LEU A 82 2.56 7.98 -9.69
C LEU A 82 3.07 7.53 -8.32
N ALA A 83 4.23 8.04 -7.88
CA ALA A 83 4.88 7.58 -6.64
C ALA A 83 3.96 7.61 -5.42
N SER A 84 3.15 8.67 -5.26
CA SER A 84 2.18 8.76 -4.16
C SER A 84 1.07 7.72 -4.24
N HIS A 85 0.59 7.37 -5.45
CA HIS A 85 -0.39 6.30 -5.61
C HIS A 85 0.22 4.93 -5.36
N HIS A 86 1.48 4.72 -5.75
CA HIS A 86 2.20 3.48 -5.45
C HIS A 86 2.34 3.28 -3.93
N HIS A 87 2.69 4.32 -3.18
CA HIS A 87 2.72 4.26 -1.71
C HIS A 87 1.35 3.92 -1.11
N LEU A 88 0.28 4.58 -1.58
CA LEU A 88 -1.08 4.30 -1.10
C LEU A 88 -1.54 2.88 -1.47
N HIS A 89 -1.15 2.37 -2.64
CA HIS A 89 -1.38 0.99 -3.05
C HIS A 89 -0.68 0.02 -2.10
N CYS A 90 0.61 0.24 -1.81
CA CYS A 90 1.37 -0.57 -0.86
C CYS A 90 0.74 -0.57 0.54
N LEU A 91 0.29 0.60 1.02
CA LEU A 91 -0.41 0.70 2.30
C LEU A 91 -1.73 -0.08 2.31
N CYS A 92 -2.53 0.03 1.24
CA CYS A 92 -3.77 -0.74 1.08
C CYS A 92 -3.49 -2.26 1.06
N MET A 93 -2.43 -2.69 0.38
CA MET A 93 -2.03 -4.10 0.31
C MET A 93 -1.61 -4.65 1.67
N LEU A 94 -0.89 -3.86 2.47
CA LEU A 94 -0.56 -4.23 3.85
C LEU A 94 -1.78 -4.19 4.76
N TYR A 95 -2.70 -3.24 4.57
CA TYR A 95 -3.97 -3.23 5.30
C TYR A 95 -4.77 -4.51 5.05
N ARG A 96 -4.89 -4.94 3.79
CA ARG A 96 -5.56 -6.19 3.40
C ARG A 96 -4.85 -7.44 3.95
N SER A 97 -3.53 -7.39 4.16
CA SER A 97 -2.79 -8.53 4.74
C SER A 97 -3.17 -8.81 6.19
N LEU A 98 -3.65 -7.79 6.91
CA LEU A 98 -4.22 -7.92 8.25
C LEU A 98 -5.61 -8.59 8.25
N GLN A 99 -6.24 -8.75 7.09
CA GLN A 99 -7.60 -9.24 6.88
C GLN A 99 -7.62 -10.46 5.94
N PRO A 100 -6.92 -11.58 6.27
CA PRO A 100 -6.78 -12.71 5.36
C PRO A 100 -8.14 -13.30 4.94
N ASP A 101 -9.04 -13.55 5.89
CA ASP A 101 -10.36 -14.14 5.64
C ASP A 101 -11.19 -13.33 4.62
N TYR A 102 -11.09 -12.00 4.67
CA TYR A 102 -11.76 -11.12 3.74
C TYR A 102 -11.08 -11.11 2.37
N SER A 103 -9.75 -11.15 2.35
CA SER A 103 -8.92 -10.87 1.18
C SER A 103 -8.60 -12.09 0.33
N GLU A 104 -8.55 -13.29 0.92
CA GLU A 104 -8.18 -14.53 0.24
C GLU A 104 -9.05 -14.82 -1.00
N THR A 105 -10.34 -14.52 -0.92
CA THR A 105 -11.30 -14.76 -2.00
C THR A 105 -11.44 -13.58 -2.97
N ARG A 106 -10.82 -12.43 -2.66
CA ARG A 106 -11.09 -11.15 -3.35
C ARG A 106 -9.87 -10.47 -3.96
N SER A 107 -8.67 -10.94 -3.67
CA SER A 107 -7.44 -10.32 -4.17
C SER A 107 -6.51 -11.33 -4.83
N VAL A 108 -6.03 -10.95 -6.01
CA VAL A 108 -5.11 -11.74 -6.84
C VAL A 108 -3.78 -12.05 -6.12
N VAL A 109 -3.38 -11.24 -5.14
CA VAL A 109 -2.15 -11.49 -4.36
C VAL A 109 -2.27 -12.71 -3.45
N TRP A 110 -3.49 -13.10 -3.11
CA TRP A 110 -3.74 -14.32 -2.34
C TRP A 110 -3.78 -15.56 -3.23
N GLN A 111 -4.00 -15.37 -4.53
CA GLN A 111 -4.00 -16.44 -5.53
C GLN A 111 -2.59 -16.82 -6.00
N VAL A 112 -1.58 -15.98 -5.74
CA VAL A 112 -0.18 -16.32 -6.01
C VAL A 112 0.44 -17.15 -4.89
N SER A 113 1.60 -17.76 -5.18
CA SER A 113 2.37 -18.51 -4.18
C SER A 113 2.70 -17.68 -2.94
N ALA A 114 2.78 -18.34 -1.78
CA ALA A 114 3.14 -17.68 -0.53
C ALA A 114 4.49 -16.93 -0.63
N LYS A 115 5.47 -17.49 -1.35
CA LYS A 115 6.77 -16.85 -1.60
C LYS A 115 6.62 -15.52 -2.34
N LEU A 116 5.85 -15.50 -3.43
CA LEU A 116 5.65 -14.28 -4.21
C LEU A 116 4.87 -13.23 -3.42
N ARG A 117 3.87 -13.66 -2.64
CA ARG A 117 3.09 -12.78 -1.76
C ARG A 117 3.96 -12.12 -0.68
N LEU A 118 4.81 -12.89 0.00
CA LEU A 118 5.75 -12.37 0.98
C LEU A 118 6.75 -11.39 0.36
N SER A 119 7.30 -11.74 -0.81
CA SER A 119 8.18 -10.84 -1.56
C SER A 119 7.48 -9.53 -1.94
N HIS A 120 6.19 -9.57 -2.25
CA HIS A 120 5.43 -8.36 -2.57
C HIS A 120 5.20 -7.50 -1.31
N TRP A 121 4.87 -8.10 -0.16
CA TRP A 121 4.74 -7.35 1.08
C TRP A 121 6.06 -6.72 1.54
N ASP A 122 7.18 -7.42 1.37
CA ASP A 122 8.52 -6.90 1.62
C ASP A 122 8.81 -5.67 0.73
N HIS A 123 8.57 -5.78 -0.58
CA HIS A 123 8.63 -4.66 -1.52
C HIS A 123 7.73 -3.49 -1.12
N CYS A 124 6.49 -3.76 -0.68
CA CYS A 124 5.57 -2.72 -0.23
C CYS A 124 6.11 -1.94 0.98
N ILE A 125 6.74 -2.64 1.93
CA ILE A 125 7.35 -2.00 3.09
C ILE A 125 8.53 -1.12 2.66
N GLU A 126 9.38 -1.61 1.76
CA GLU A 126 10.53 -0.85 1.27
C GLU A 126 10.10 0.34 0.40
N ALA A 127 9.08 0.18 -0.44
CA ALA A 127 8.51 1.28 -1.22
C ALA A 127 7.98 2.41 -0.31
N LEU A 128 7.32 2.07 0.81
CA LEU A 128 6.85 3.06 1.79
C LEU A 128 8.00 3.77 2.54
N ARG A 129 9.11 3.06 2.76
CA ARG A 129 10.34 3.62 3.36
C ARG A 129 11.11 4.48 2.38
N PHE A 130 10.97 4.22 1.09
CA PHE A 130 11.61 4.96 0.03
C PHE A 130 10.97 6.35 -0.15
N VAL A 131 11.25 7.25 0.79
CA VAL A 131 11.15 8.69 0.55
C VAL A 131 12.37 9.05 -0.27
N ARG A 132 12.21 9.21 -1.59
CA ARG A 132 13.30 9.71 -2.45
C ARG A 132 13.74 11.07 -1.93
N THR A 133 14.79 11.10 -1.10
CA THR A 133 15.41 12.30 -0.54
C THR A 133 16.39 12.91 -1.54
N SER A 134 16.05 12.89 -2.83
CA SER A 134 16.91 13.42 -3.90
C SER A 134 16.63 14.90 -4.18
N LEU A 135 16.59 15.72 -3.12
CA LEU A 135 16.61 17.19 -3.23
C LEU A 135 17.74 17.81 -2.38
N LEU A 136 18.79 17.06 -2.05
CA LEU A 136 20.00 17.60 -1.42
C LEU A 136 21.25 17.02 -2.08
N SER A 137 21.42 17.34 -3.35
CA SER A 137 22.75 17.47 -3.97
C SER A 137 22.63 18.51 -5.08
N SER A 138 22.37 19.75 -4.65
CA SER A 138 22.86 20.91 -5.37
C SER A 138 24.20 21.26 -4.72
N ASP A 139 25.22 21.38 -5.57
CA ASP A 139 26.63 21.68 -5.33
C ASP A 139 27.58 20.48 -5.16
#